data_AF-A0A431RD89-F1
#
_entry.id   AF-A0A431RD89-F1
#
_cell.length_a   1.000
_cell.length_b   1.000
_cell.length_c   1.000
_cell.angle_alpha   90.00
_cell.angle_beta   90.00
_cell.angle_gamma   90.00
#
_symmetry.space_group_name_H-M   'P 1'
#
loop_
_entity.id
_entity.type
_entity.pdbx_description
1 polymer ?
#
loop_
_entity_poly.entity_id
_entity_poly.type
_entity_poly.pdbx_seq_one_letter_code
_entity_poly.pdbx_strand_id
1 'polypeptide(L)'
;MKTIFVLNGPNLNALGKREPGIYGGKTLAAIAEDCRAAGASLGLDIDFRQSNHEGDLVDWIQEAGDKASGIVINPGAYSHTSIAIH
;
A
#
# COMPACT_ATOMS: atom_id res chain seq x y z
N MET A 1 3.36 16.46 -11.31
CA MET A 1 3.93 16.07 -10.01
C MET A 1 4.32 14.60 -10.13
N LYS A 2 5.41 14.15 -9.50
CA LYS A 2 5.83 12.74 -9.59
C LYS A 2 4.97 11.89 -8.65
N THR A 3 4.47 10.75 -9.12
CA THR A 3 3.56 9.90 -8.34
C THR A 3 4.32 8.72 -7.73
N ILE A 4 4.06 8.40 -6.48
CA ILE A 4 4.48 7.15 -5.83
C ILE A 4 3.24 6.27 -5.60
N PHE A 5 3.32 5.02 -6.01
CA PHE A 5 2.30 4.03 -5.71
C PHE A 5 2.59 3.41 -4.34
N VAL A 6 1.59 3.39 -3.46
CA VAL A 6 1.66 2.72 -2.16
C VAL A 6 0.67 1.56 -2.17
N LEU A 7 1.19 0.35 -2.32
CA LEU A 7 0.40 -0.86 -2.54
C LEU A 7 0.38 -1.73 -1.28
N ASN A 8 -0.82 -2.14 -0.87
CA ASN A 8 -1.04 -2.91 0.35
C ASN A 8 -1.72 -4.23 0.02
N GLY A 9 -1.13 -5.33 0.47
CA GLY A 9 -1.61 -6.67 0.25
C GLY A 9 -2.73 -7.11 1.19
N PRO A 10 -2.99 -8.44 1.28
CA PRO A 10 -4.15 -8.98 1.94
C PRO A 10 -4.21 -8.68 3.43
N ASN A 11 -5.44 -8.55 3.91
CA ASN A 11 -5.84 -8.32 5.31
C ASN A 11 -5.44 -6.96 5.90
N LEU A 12 -4.69 -6.11 5.19
CA LEU A 12 -4.30 -4.78 5.71
C LEU A 12 -5.52 -3.83 5.84
N ASN A 13 -6.60 -4.07 5.11
CA ASN A 13 -7.90 -3.39 5.32
C ASN A 13 -8.56 -3.69 6.68
N ALA A 14 -8.05 -4.67 7.43
CA ALA A 14 -8.51 -5.01 8.77
C ALA A 14 -7.73 -4.28 9.89
N LEU A 15 -6.70 -3.50 9.56
CA LEU A 15 -5.95 -2.69 10.54
C LEU A 15 -6.89 -1.77 11.34
N GLY A 16 -6.66 -1.70 12.65
CA GLY A 16 -7.47 -0.93 13.59
C GLY A 16 -8.83 -1.55 13.94
N LYS A 17 -9.21 -2.71 13.38
CA LYS A 17 -10.49 -3.39 13.67
C LYS A 17 -10.38 -4.51 14.72
N ARG A 18 -9.17 -4.95 15.10
CA ARG A 18 -8.92 -5.99 16.11
C ARG A 18 -8.16 -5.42 17.30
N GLU A 19 -8.55 -5.84 18.50
CA GLU A 19 -8.11 -5.41 19.83
C GLU A 19 -6.98 -4.34 19.87
N PRO A 20 -7.34 -3.05 20.09
CA PRO A 20 -6.40 -1.92 20.01
C PRO A 20 -5.18 -2.03 20.92
N GLY A 21 -5.25 -2.86 21.99
CA GLY A 21 -4.20 -3.01 22.99
C GLY A 21 -2.93 -3.72 22.51
N ILE A 22 -2.98 -4.47 21.40
CA ILE A 22 -1.83 -5.27 20.92
C ILE A 22 -1.23 -4.72 19.61
N TYR A 23 -2.07 -4.21 18.69
CA TYR A 23 -1.64 -3.90 17.31
C TYR A 23 -1.57 -2.40 16.98
N GLY A 24 -1.86 -1.54 17.97
CA GLY A 24 -2.03 -0.11 17.72
C GLY A 24 -3.36 0.18 17.02
N GLY A 25 -3.99 1.30 17.36
CA GLY A 25 -5.34 1.65 16.86
C GLY A 25 -5.37 2.26 15.47
N LYS A 26 -4.24 2.36 14.75
CA LYS A 26 -4.18 3.11 13.49
C LYS A 26 -4.79 2.28 12.35
N THR A 27 -5.79 2.85 11.68
CA THR A 27 -6.45 2.23 10.54
C THR A 27 -5.64 2.41 9.27
N LEU A 28 -5.88 1.57 8.26
CA LEU A 28 -5.26 1.74 6.95
C LEU A 28 -5.59 3.11 6.31
N ALA A 29 -6.80 3.63 6.54
CA ALA A 29 -7.18 4.96 6.07
C ALA A 29 -6.34 6.07 6.72
N ALA A 30 -6.08 5.98 8.03
CA ALA A 30 -5.21 6.94 8.72
C ALA A 30 -3.77 6.87 8.20
N ILE A 31 -3.27 5.68 7.87
CA ILE A 31 -1.96 5.50 7.24
C ILE A 31 -1.95 6.13 5.84
N ALA A 32 -3.02 5.99 5.06
CA ALA A 32 -3.13 6.63 3.75
C ALA A 32 -3.04 8.16 3.84
N GLU A 33 -3.65 8.77 4.84
CA GLU A 33 -3.51 10.21 5.10
C GLU A 33 -2.08 10.60 5.48
N ASP A 34 -1.39 9.82 6.32
CA ASP A 34 0.02 10.08 6.63
C ASP A 34 0.88 10.02 5.35
N CYS A 35 0.66 9.01 4.50
CA CYS A 35 1.40 8.86 3.26
C CYS A 35 1.17 10.07 2.36
N ARG A 36 -0.07 10.52 2.18
CA ARG A 36 -0.40 11.71 1.37
C ARG A 36 0.23 12.98 1.94
N ALA A 37 0.19 13.16 3.26
CA ALA A 37 0.83 14.30 3.91
C ALA A 37 2.36 14.29 3.72
N ALA A 38 3.00 13.13 3.84
CA ALA A 38 4.43 12.97 3.59
C ALA A 38 4.78 13.18 2.10
N GLY A 39 3.95 12.68 1.18
CA GLY A 39 4.12 12.94 -0.26
C GLY A 39 4.04 14.43 -0.57
N ALA A 40 3.01 15.11 -0.06
CA ALA A 40 2.82 16.54 -0.28
C ALA A 40 4.01 17.38 0.23
N SER A 41 4.58 17.05 1.39
CA SER A 41 5.75 17.76 1.93
C SER A 41 7.02 17.55 1.09
N LEU A 42 7.06 16.50 0.28
CA LEU A 42 8.15 16.17 -0.65
C LEU A 42 7.86 16.58 -2.11
N GLY A 43 6.69 17.17 -2.39
CA GLY A 43 6.27 17.48 -3.76
C GLY A 43 5.95 16.24 -4.61
N LEU A 44 5.46 15.17 -3.98
CA LEU A 44 5.05 13.91 -4.59
C LEU A 44 3.55 13.67 -4.41
N ASP A 45 2.92 13.12 -5.46
CA ASP A 45 1.55 12.59 -5.36
C ASP A 45 1.59 11.14 -4.87
N ILE A 46 0.57 10.72 -4.13
CA ILE A 46 0.44 9.37 -3.60
C ILE A 46 -0.79 8.69 -4.19
N ASP A 47 -0.58 7.60 -4.91
CA ASP A 47 -1.63 6.65 -5.29
C ASP A 47 -1.63 5.50 -4.28
N PHE A 48 -2.60 5.50 -3.37
CA PHE A 48 -2.67 4.54 -2.26
C PHE A 48 -3.75 3.49 -2.53
N ARG A 49 -3.35 2.23 -2.65
CA ARG A 49 -4.26 1.11 -2.99
C ARG A 49 -4.07 -0.06 -2.03
N GLN A 50 -5.12 -0.88 -1.91
CA GLN A 50 -5.09 -2.13 -1.17
C GLN A 50 -5.92 -3.18 -1.89
N SER A 51 -5.42 -4.42 -1.95
CA SER A 51 -6.22 -5.57 -2.39
C SER A 51 -5.87 -6.84 -1.61
N ASN A 52 -6.87 -7.71 -1.49
CA ASN A 52 -6.69 -9.08 -1.03
C ASN A 52 -6.42 -10.06 -2.19
N HIS A 53 -6.49 -9.59 -3.44
CA HIS A 53 -6.26 -10.40 -4.63
C HIS A 53 -4.84 -10.17 -5.14
N GLU A 54 -4.09 -11.26 -5.29
CA GLU A 54 -2.72 -11.23 -5.82
C GLU A 54 -2.64 -10.59 -7.22
N GLY A 55 -3.61 -10.92 -8.09
CA GLY A 55 -3.67 -10.37 -9.45
C GLY A 55 -3.75 -8.85 -9.50
N ASP A 56 -4.58 -8.23 -8.64
CA ASP A 56 -4.69 -6.77 -8.57
C ASP A 56 -3.33 -6.12 -8.24
N LEU A 57 -2.56 -6.72 -7.33
CA LEU A 57 -1.23 -6.22 -6.97
C LEU A 57 -0.25 -6.34 -8.13
N VAL A 58 -0.27 -7.47 -8.84
CA VAL A 58 0.56 -7.68 -10.04
C VAL A 58 0.23 -6.64 -11.12
N ASP A 59 -1.06 -6.44 -11.40
CA ASP A 59 -1.52 -5.47 -12.40
C ASP A 59 -1.13 -4.03 -12.01
N TRP A 60 -1.24 -3.67 -10.73
CA TRP A 60 -0.85 -2.34 -10.26
C TRP A 60 0.66 -2.12 -10.24
N ILE A 61 1.47 -3.17 -10.03
CA ILE A 61 2.93 -3.08 -10.16
C ILE A 61 3.30 -2.81 -11.63
N GLN A 62 2.66 -3.49 -12.57
CA GLN A 62 2.86 -3.24 -14.00
C GLN A 62 2.41 -1.82 -14.39
N GLU A 63 1.24 -1.38 -13.93
CA GLU A 63 0.74 -0.01 -14.14
C GLU A 63 1.71 1.04 -13.60
N ALA A 64 2.28 0.81 -12.41
CA ALA A 64 3.25 1.70 -11.80
C ALA A 64 4.56 1.78 -12.59
N GLY A 65 4.96 0.72 -13.30
CA GLY A 65 6.11 0.73 -14.21
C GLY A 65 5.98 1.79 -15.31
N ASP A 66 4.75 2.07 -15.76
CA ASP A 66 4.48 3.06 -16.80
C ASP A 66 4.21 4.47 -16.24
N LYS A 67 3.57 4.56 -15.06
CA LYS A 67 2.99 5.81 -14.55
C LYS A 67 3.66 6.40 -13.32
N ALA A 68 4.32 5.58 -12.51
CA ALA A 68 4.86 5.99 -11.22
C ALA A 68 6.37 6.27 -11.29
N SER A 69 6.84 7.11 -10.37
CA SER A 69 8.26 7.31 -10.12
C SER A 69 8.84 6.29 -9.14
N GLY A 70 7.99 5.46 -8.51
CA GLY A 70 8.39 4.43 -7.58
C GLY A 70 7.20 3.75 -6.89
N ILE A 71 7.48 2.62 -6.24
CA ILE A 71 6.50 1.83 -5.49
C ILE A 71 6.99 1.66 -4.05
N VAL A 72 6.08 1.84 -3.10
CA VAL A 72 6.20 1.34 -1.72
C VAL A 72 5.19 0.23 -1.57
N ILE A 73 5.62 -0.97 -1.18
CA ILE A 73 4.72 -2.12 -1.06
C ILE A 73 4.82 -2.78 0.31
N ASN A 74 3.66 -3.05 0.92
CA ASN A 74 3.51 -4.01 2.00
C ASN A 74 2.68 -5.19 1.47
N PRO A 75 3.29 -6.29 1.01
CA PRO A 75 2.56 -7.42 0.43
C PRO A 75 1.74 -8.22 1.44
N GLY A 76 1.79 -7.90 2.74
CA GLY A 76 1.17 -8.71 3.79
C GLY A 76 1.67 -10.17 3.73
N ALA A 77 0.74 -11.12 3.81
CA ALA A 77 1.07 -12.55 3.76
C ALA A 77 1.74 -12.99 2.45
N TYR A 78 1.51 -12.27 1.34
CA TYR A 78 2.13 -12.60 0.06
C TYR A 78 3.64 -12.40 0.03
N SER A 79 4.21 -11.68 1.01
CA SER A 79 5.67 -11.58 1.21
C SER A 79 6.34 -12.94 1.40
N HIS A 80 5.58 -13.97 1.82
CA HIS A 80 6.10 -15.31 2.09
C HIS A 80 5.74 -16.34 1.02
N THR A 81 4.82 -16.03 0.11
CA THR A 81 4.20 -17.05 -0.75
C THR A 81 4.12 -16.66 -2.22
N SER A 82 4.09 -15.38 -2.55
CA SER A 82 3.87 -14.94 -3.94
C SER A 82 5.18 -14.86 -4.70
N ILE A 83 5.42 -15.87 -5.54
CA ILE A 83 6.48 -15.81 -6.57
C ILE A 83 6.04 -14.84 -7.69
N ALA A 84 4.74 -14.69 -7.94
CA ALA A 84 4.22 -13.83 -9.01
C ALA A 84 4.50 -12.33 -8.77
N ILE A 85 4.60 -11.91 -7.51
CA ILE A 85 4.94 -10.52 -7.12
C ILE A 85 6.46 -10.27 -7.08
N HIS A 86 7.31 -11.30 -7.10
CA HIS A 86 8.76 -11.19 -6.85
C HIS A 86 9.53 -10.39 -7.91
#